data_AF-A0A7Y6PIT3-F1
#
_entry.id   AF-A0A7Y6PIT3-F1
#
_cell.length_a   1.000
_cell.length_b   1.000
_cell.length_c   1.000
_cell.angle_alpha   90.00
_cell.angle_beta   90.00
_cell.angle_gamma   90.00
#
_symmetry.space_group_name_H-M   'P 1'
#
loop_
_entity.id
_entity.type
_entity.pdbx_description
1 polymer ?
#
loop_
_entity_poly.entity_id
_entity_poly.type
_entity_poly.pdbx_seq_one_letter_code
_entity_poly.pdbx_strand_id
1 'polypeptide(L)'
;AEKFYHEIRLNMNVPDASITYSPDDIQLGDLDGDGELEIVVKREPYDGANQGGWNNGSTLLEAYKMDGTFLWQIDLGINIRSGSHYTSYILYDFDGDGLC
;
A
#
# COMPACT_ATOMS: atom_id res chain seq x y z
N ALA A 1 -7.82 14.80 -23.96
CA ALA A 1 -6.62 14.10 -24.43
C ALA A 1 -6.75 12.64 -23.98
N GLU A 2 -6.46 11.70 -24.86
CA GLU A 2 -6.48 10.27 -24.53
C GLU A 2 -5.31 9.98 -23.57
N LYS A 3 -5.59 9.29 -22.46
CA LYS A 3 -4.56 8.87 -21.50
C LYS A 3 -4.00 7.53 -21.98
N PHE A 4 -2.68 7.40 -22.02
CA PHE A 4 -1.99 6.12 -22.30
C PHE A 4 -1.73 5.31 -21.02
N TYR A 5 -2.36 5.70 -19.92
CA TYR A 5 -2.24 5.08 -18.61
C TYR A 5 -3.64 4.88 -18.01
N HIS A 6 -3.74 3.86 -17.18
CA HIS A 6 -4.88 3.66 -16.30
C HIS A 6 -4.67 4.41 -14.98
N GLU A 7 -5.71 5.07 -14.47
CA GLU A 7 -5.63 5.88 -13.25
C GLU A 7 -6.38 5.20 -12.11
N ILE A 8 -5.67 4.89 -11.03
CA ILE A 8 -6.26 4.48 -9.75
C ILE A 8 -6.06 5.62 -8.77
N ARG A 9 -7.15 6.06 -8.14
CA ARG A 9 -7.12 7.11 -7.13
C ARG A 9 -6.95 6.48 -5.76
N LEU A 10 -5.89 6.87 -5.07
CA LEU A 10 -5.64 6.40 -3.71
C LEU A 10 -6.64 6.98 -2.72
N ASN A 11 -6.95 6.19 -1.71
CA ASN A 11 -7.75 6.56 -0.56
C ASN A 11 -7.16 7.82 0.12
N MET A 12 -8.03 8.79 0.39
CA MET A 12 -7.66 10.03 1.07
C MET A 12 -7.82 9.95 2.59
N ASN A 13 -8.44 8.88 3.10
CA ASN A 13 -8.65 8.67 4.52
C ASN A 13 -7.40 8.02 5.16
N VAL A 14 -6.39 8.85 5.41
CA VAL A 14 -5.15 8.46 6.11
C VAL A 14 -5.22 8.81 7.61
N PRO A 15 -4.40 8.20 8.50
CA PRO A 15 -4.47 8.43 9.93
C PRO A 15 -4.26 9.88 10.37
N ASP A 16 -3.38 10.61 9.67
CA ASP A 16 -3.11 12.03 9.91
C ASP A 16 -3.10 12.78 8.57
N ALA A 17 -4.22 13.46 8.26
CA ALA A 17 -4.37 14.21 7.02
C ALA A 17 -3.45 15.44 6.90
N SER A 18 -2.73 15.83 7.96
CA SER A 18 -1.72 16.90 7.89
C SER A 18 -0.37 16.42 7.34
N ILE A 19 -0.18 15.11 7.21
CA ILE A 19 1.04 14.47 6.73
C ILE A 19 0.82 13.96 5.30
N THR A 20 1.84 14.11 4.47
CA THR A 20 1.85 13.52 3.12
C THR A 20 2.28 12.06 3.21
N TYR A 21 1.40 11.15 2.79
CA TYR A 21 1.72 9.73 2.60
C TYR A 21 1.94 9.44 1.12
N SER A 22 3.20 9.19 0.76
CA SER A 22 3.59 8.92 -0.63
C SER A 22 3.44 7.44 -0.94
N PRO A 23 2.87 7.06 -2.10
CA PRO A 23 2.96 5.68 -2.59
C PRO A 23 4.41 5.31 -2.90
N ASP A 24 4.77 4.07 -2.60
CA ASP A 24 6.10 3.50 -2.76
C ASP A 24 6.01 2.09 -3.37
N ASP A 25 6.53 1.05 -2.72
CA ASP A 25 6.50 -0.33 -3.21
C ASP A 25 5.08 -0.88 -3.45
N ILE A 26 4.93 -1.70 -4.49
CA ILE A 26 3.68 -2.40 -4.82
C ILE A 26 3.88 -3.92 -4.90
N GLN A 27 2.83 -4.67 -4.59
CA GLN A 27 2.67 -6.09 -4.90
C GLN A 27 1.33 -6.32 -5.62
N LEU A 28 1.21 -7.43 -6.33
CA LEU A 28 0.02 -7.82 -7.08
C LEU A 28 -0.45 -9.21 -6.64
N GLY A 29 -1.77 -9.40 -6.57
CA GLY A 29 -2.38 -10.68 -6.21
C GLY A 29 -3.87 -10.67 -6.51
N ASP A 30 -4.44 -11.84 -6.78
CA ASP A 30 -5.89 -12.02 -6.90
C ASP A 30 -6.47 -12.18 -5.49
N LEU A 31 -7.00 -11.11 -4.92
CA LEU A 31 -7.41 -11.06 -3.51
C LEU A 31 -8.86 -11.56 -3.29
N ASP A 32 -9.64 -11.70 -4.35
CA ASP A 32 -11.04 -12.11 -4.25
C ASP A 32 -11.49 -13.23 -5.21
N GLY A 33 -10.55 -13.79 -5.97
CA GLY A 33 -10.71 -15.00 -6.77
C GLY A 33 -11.46 -14.79 -8.08
N ASP A 34 -11.55 -13.53 -8.54
CA ASP A 34 -12.24 -13.18 -9.78
C ASP A 34 -11.34 -13.32 -11.02
N GLY A 35 -10.05 -13.58 -10.83
CA GLY A 35 -9.05 -13.76 -11.88
C GLY A 35 -8.42 -12.47 -12.40
N GLU A 36 -8.83 -11.30 -11.90
CA GLU A 36 -8.10 -10.04 -12.07
C GLU A 36 -7.16 -9.82 -10.88
N LEU A 37 -6.06 -9.09 -11.10
CA LEU A 37 -5.11 -8.80 -10.02
C LEU A 37 -5.47 -7.46 -9.36
N GLU A 38 -5.49 -7.44 -8.04
CA GLU A 38 -5.45 -6.22 -7.26
C GLU A 38 -4.02 -5.71 -7.07
N ILE A 39 -3.92 -4.42 -6.76
CA ILE A 39 -2.69 -3.77 -6.31
C ILE A 39 -2.74 -3.60 -4.81
N VAL A 40 -1.73 -4.14 -4.11
CA VAL A 40 -1.43 -3.75 -2.73
C VAL A 40 -0.27 -2.77 -2.77
N VAL A 41 -0.48 -1.54 -2.30
CA VAL A 41 0.52 -0.47 -2.26
C VAL A 41 0.95 -0.18 -0.84
N LYS A 42 2.26 -0.06 -0.65
CA LYS A 42 2.86 0.51 0.55
C LYS A 42 2.90 2.02 0.41
N ARG A 43 2.35 2.73 1.39
CA ARG A 43 2.46 4.19 1.50
C ARG A 43 3.22 4.55 2.76
N GLU A 44 4.18 5.44 2.63
CA GLU A 44 4.99 5.88 3.75
C GLU A 44 5.03 7.42 3.88
N PRO A 45 5.06 7.94 5.11
CA PRO A 45 5.18 9.37 5.38
C PRO A 45 6.62 9.88 5.26
N TYR A 46 7.62 8.99 5.38
CA TYR A 46 9.04 9.30 5.28
C TYR A 46 9.88 8.02 5.18
N ASP A 47 11.11 8.15 4.66
CA ASP A 47 12.07 7.05 4.65
C ASP A 47 13.04 7.16 5.85
N GLY A 48 12.70 6.48 6.94
CA GLY A 48 13.50 6.49 8.17
C GLY A 48 14.85 5.77 8.06
N ALA A 49 15.08 4.98 7.01
CA ALA A 49 16.36 4.31 6.79
C ALA A 49 17.40 5.28 6.21
N ASN A 50 16.98 6.15 5.28
CA ASN A 50 17.88 7.07 4.57
C ASN A 50 17.88 8.50 5.15
N GLN A 51 16.80 8.94 5.81
CA GLN A 51 16.71 10.30 6.37
C GLN A 51 17.21 10.39 7.82
N GLY A 52 17.24 9.26 8.54
CA GLY A 52 17.55 9.22 9.97
C GLY A 52 16.44 9.81 10.85
N GLY A 53 16.45 9.48 12.14
CA GLY A 53 15.44 9.95 13.09
C GLY A 53 14.02 9.38 12.89
N TRP A 54 13.14 9.67 13.84
CA TRP A 54 11.73 9.32 13.76
C TRP A 54 10.92 10.57 13.38
N ASN A 55 9.96 10.40 12.48
CA ASN A 55 8.99 11.42 12.09
C ASN A 55 7.58 10.87 12.34
N ASN A 56 6.59 11.75 12.46
CA ASN A 56 5.19 11.34 12.62
C ASN A 56 4.67 10.53 11.42
N GLY A 57 3.61 9.78 11.69
CA GLY A 57 2.89 8.95 10.72
C GLY A 57 3.36 7.50 10.72
N SER A 58 2.54 6.64 10.15
CA SER A 58 2.75 5.18 10.11
C SER A 58 2.73 4.66 8.67
N THR A 59 3.45 3.57 8.41
CA THR A 59 3.37 2.91 7.10
C THR A 59 1.99 2.30 6.93
N LEU A 60 1.38 2.52 5.76
CA LEU A 60 0.09 1.97 5.36
C LEU A 60 0.30 0.91 4.28
N LEU A 61 -0.44 -0.19 4.34
CA LEU A 61 -0.67 -1.10 3.21
C LEU A 61 -2.12 -0.97 2.79
N GLU A 62 -2.36 -0.70 1.50
CA GLU A 62 -3.70 -0.47 0.97
C GLU A 62 -3.92 -1.33 -0.27
N ALA A 63 -5.10 -1.95 -0.38
CA ALA A 63 -5.48 -2.77 -1.52
C ALA A 63 -6.53 -2.09 -2.40
N TYR A 64 -6.33 -2.19 -3.71
CA TYR A 64 -7.21 -1.62 -4.73
C TYR A 64 -7.44 -2.60 -5.87
N LYS A 65 -8.68 -2.69 -6.35
CA LYS A 65 -8.97 -3.28 -7.67
C LYS A 65 -8.43 -2.40 -8.79
N MET A 66 -8.27 -3.00 -9.98
CA MET A 66 -7.87 -2.27 -11.17
C MET A 66 -8.83 -1.13 -11.49
N ASP A 67 -10.13 -1.26 -11.26
CA ASP A 67 -11.11 -0.17 -11.49
C ASP A 67 -11.01 1.00 -10.49
N GLY A 68 -10.15 0.90 -9.48
CA GLY A 68 -9.93 1.89 -8.44
C GLY A 68 -10.77 1.69 -7.18
N THR A 69 -11.54 0.60 -7.08
CA THR A 69 -12.26 0.23 -5.86
C THR A 69 -11.26 -0.02 -4.72
N PHE A 70 -11.37 0.76 -3.65
CA PHE A 70 -10.63 0.54 -2.40
C PHE A 70 -11.22 -0.67 -1.67
N LEU A 71 -10.36 -1.62 -1.29
CA LEU A 71 -10.77 -2.82 -0.57
C LEU A 71 -10.53 -2.66 0.93
N TRP A 72 -9.28 -2.41 1.32
CA TRP A 72 -8.88 -2.32 2.72
C TRP A 72 -7.58 -1.52 2.90
N GLN A 73 -7.34 -1.15 4.16
CA GLN A 73 -6.12 -0.50 4.61
C GLN A 73 -5.67 -1.15 5.92
N ILE A 74 -4.37 -1.45 6.01
CA ILE A 74 -3.68 -1.85 7.23
C ILE A 74 -2.76 -0.71 7.62
N ASP A 75 -2.99 -0.15 8.80
CA ASP A 75 -2.07 0.78 9.46
C ASP A 75 -1.14 -0.03 10.37
N LEU A 76 0.17 -0.05 10.05
CA LEU A 76 1.16 -0.79 10.85
C LEU A 76 1.40 -0.17 12.24
N GLY A 77 0.91 1.06 12.44
CA GLY A 77 1.00 1.78 13.69
C GLY A 77 2.39 2.34 13.99
N ILE A 78 2.46 3.12 15.06
CA ILE A 78 3.64 3.92 15.43
C ILE A 78 4.88 3.10 15.82
N ASN A 79 4.70 1.82 16.14
CA ASN A 79 5.78 0.95 16.60
C ASN A 79 6.53 0.27 15.44
N ILE A 80 5.99 0.33 14.22
CA ILE A 80 6.66 -0.11 13.01
C ILE A 80 7.16 1.14 12.29
N ARG A 81 8.49 1.30 12.25
CA ARG A 81 9.12 2.49 11.65
C ARG A 81 8.96 2.47 10.13
N SER A 82 8.63 3.61 9.56
CA SER A 82 8.56 3.78 8.10
C SER A 82 9.94 3.88 7.47
N GLY A 83 10.08 3.33 6.27
CA GLY A 83 11.28 3.41 5.43
C GLY A 83 11.66 2.11 4.74
N SER A 84 12.60 2.25 3.81
CA SER A 84 12.96 1.25 2.81
C SER A 84 13.51 -0.08 3.34
N HIS A 85 13.96 -0.12 4.60
CA HIS A 85 14.58 -1.31 5.22
C HIS A 85 13.71 -1.97 6.31
N TYR A 86 12.50 -1.46 6.56
CA TYR A 86 11.65 -1.94 7.65
C TYR A 86 10.60 -2.90 7.12
N THR A 87 9.49 -2.40 6.58
CA THR A 87 8.42 -3.25 6.07
C THR A 87 8.75 -3.73 4.67
N SER A 88 9.19 -4.98 4.57
CA SER A 88 9.02 -5.80 3.38
C SER A 88 7.76 -6.64 3.55
N TYR A 89 6.90 -6.68 2.54
CA TYR A 89 5.66 -7.46 2.56
C TYR A 89 5.60 -8.38 1.34
N ILE A 90 5.01 -9.55 1.55
CA ILE A 90 4.85 -10.59 0.53
C ILE A 90 3.35 -10.79 0.35
N LEU A 91 2.92 -10.85 -0.90
CA LEU A 91 1.56 -11.17 -1.29
C LEU A 91 1.62 -12.42 -2.16
N TYR A 92 1.01 -13.50 -1.70
CA TYR A 92 1.01 -14.80 -2.38
C TYR A 92 -0.07 -15.72 -1.80
N ASP A 93 -0.70 -16.52 -2.66
CA ASP A 93 -1.55 -17.65 -2.27
C ASP A 93 -0.69 -18.73 -1.59
N PHE A 94 -0.57 -18.64 -0.27
CA PHE A 94 0.30 -19.50 0.52
C PHE A 94 -0.30 -20.88 0.82
N ASP A 95 -1.63 -21.03 0.77
CA ASP A 95 -2.31 -22.28 1.11
C ASP A 95 -2.91 -23.01 -0.10
N GLY A 96 -2.90 -22.38 -1.27
CA GLY A 96 -3.30 -22.95 -2.55
C GLY A 96 -4.82 -22.98 -2.74
N ASP A 97 -5.58 -22.12 -2.04
CA ASP A 97 -7.04 -22.07 -2.17
C ASP A 97 -7.52 -21.25 -3.39
N GLY A 98 -6.59 -20.60 -4.09
CA GLY A 98 -6.86 -19.76 -5.25
C GLY A 98 -7.04 -18.28 -4.92
N LEU A 99 -6.88 -17.87 -3.66
CA LEU A 99 -6.90 -16.49 -3.20
C LEU A 99 -5.51 -16.09 -2.67
N CYS A 100 -5.07 -14.89 -3.05
CA CYS A 100 -3.80 -14.30 -2.66
C CYS A 100 -3.92 -13.51 -1.35
#